data_AF-A0A0P1BAK9-F1
#
_entry.id   AF-A0A0P1BAK9-F1
#
_cell.length_a   1.000
_cell.length_b   1.000
_cell.length_c   1.000
_cell.angle_alpha   90.00
_cell.angle_beta   90.00
_cell.angle_gamma   90.00
#
_symmetry.space_group_name_H-M   'P 1'
#
loop_
_entity.id
_entity.type
_entity.pdbx_description
1 polymer ?
#
loop_
_entity_poly.entity_id
_entity_poly.type
_entity_poly.pdbx_seq_one_letter_code
_entity_poly.pdbx_strand_id
1 'polypeptide(L)'
;MSMAERMSKMKELRKKMNDSSQANRRAVAQEASRNKSSRSATSSSRKFLKAERILDERDQLSRGEDPSRARNWAYSIEDAERWNEKLQSKEVRRDKGDEDAQSTAERGYNRKIKDMKPDLNGYRKAKEADLGVGSASSSSSGALIRTASGSSQMARRGDVQIPTSQSLSYGTHKPNEEALDKVISHMNVESTFKANRSRKRAEDPDAEVNYINNENKHFNNKIRRFYDESTRTIRENLERGTAL
;
A
#
# COMPACT_ATOMS: atom_id res chain seq x y z
N MET A 1 57.57 18.49 -22.93
CA MET A 1 57.13 17.32 -22.16
C MET A 1 57.64 16.08 -22.85
N SER A 2 58.50 15.29 -22.21
CA SER A 2 59.01 14.05 -22.80
C SER A 2 57.90 13.00 -22.89
N MET A 3 58.05 12.00 -23.77
CA MET A 3 57.13 10.86 -23.84
C MET A 3 56.99 10.13 -22.50
N ALA A 4 58.07 10.10 -21.70
CA ALA A 4 58.06 9.51 -20.38
C ALA A 4 57.15 10.29 -19.40
N GLU A 5 57.18 11.62 -19.42
CA GLU A 5 56.32 12.49 -18.60
C GLU A 5 54.84 12.39 -19.00
N ARG A 6 54.55 12.19 -20.29
CA ARG A 6 53.18 11.98 -20.77
C ARG A 6 52.63 10.63 -20.32
N MET A 7 53.48 9.60 -20.31
CA MET A 7 53.13 8.26 -19.85
C MET A 7 52.95 8.18 -18.33
N SER A 8 53.76 8.88 -17.53
CA SER A 8 53.56 8.97 -16.07
C SER A 8 52.24 9.66 -15.74
N LYS A 9 51.94 10.79 -16.40
CA LYS A 9 50.66 11.49 -16.25
C LYS A 9 49.46 10.63 -16.64
N MET A 10 49.56 9.81 -17.70
CA MET A 10 48.50 8.87 -18.07
C MET A 10 48.28 7.78 -17.01
N LYS A 11 49.36 7.25 -16.42
CA LYS A 11 49.27 6.26 -15.32
C LYS A 11 48.59 6.87 -14.09
N GLU A 12 48.93 8.11 -13.74
CA GLU A 12 48.27 8.83 -12.64
C GLU A 12 46.77 9.03 -12.90
N LEU A 13 46.39 9.41 -14.12
CA LEU A 13 44.98 9.57 -14.48
C LEU A 13 44.23 8.24 -14.43
N ARG A 14 44.83 7.14 -14.91
CA ARG A 14 44.24 5.79 -14.79
C ARG A 14 44.10 5.36 -13.34
N LYS A 15 45.08 5.66 -12.49
CA LYS A 15 45.01 5.40 -11.05
C LYS A 15 43.87 6.19 -10.41
N LYS A 16 43.78 7.50 -10.66
CA LYS A 16 42.69 8.36 -10.18
C LYS A 16 41.31 7.88 -10.64
N MET A 17 41.19 7.40 -11.89
CA MET A 17 39.96 6.85 -12.43
C MET A 17 39.56 5.53 -11.76
N ASN A 18 40.54 4.65 -11.47
CA ASN A 18 40.29 3.41 -10.75
C ASN A 18 39.91 3.68 -9.30
N ASP A 19 40.61 4.60 -8.63
CA ASP A 19 40.33 5.00 -7.25
C ASP A 19 38.93 5.61 -7.12
N SER A 20 38.52 6.47 -8.05
CA SER A 20 37.16 7.04 -8.06
C SER A 20 36.10 6.00 -8.37
N SER A 21 36.34 5.07 -9.30
CA SER A 21 35.43 3.96 -9.60
C SER A 21 35.25 3.03 -8.38
N GLN A 22 36.34 2.69 -7.68
CA GLN A 22 36.29 1.89 -6.47
C GLN A 22 35.61 2.64 -5.32
N ALA A 23 35.89 3.92 -5.13
CA ALA A 23 35.24 4.76 -4.13
C ALA A 23 33.72 4.84 -4.37
N ASN A 24 33.30 5.07 -5.61
CA ASN A 24 31.89 5.10 -5.99
C ASN A 24 31.20 3.76 -5.73
N ARG A 25 31.85 2.64 -6.12
CA ARG A 25 31.29 1.30 -5.85
C ARG A 25 31.17 1.01 -4.36
N ARG A 26 32.16 1.42 -3.55
CA ARG A 26 32.12 1.30 -2.08
C ARG A 26 31.00 2.17 -1.49
N ALA A 27 30.84 3.41 -1.95
CA ALA A 27 29.77 4.29 -1.50
C ALA A 27 28.38 3.71 -1.80
N VAL A 28 28.15 3.21 -3.02
CA VAL A 28 26.88 2.54 -3.40
C VAL A 28 26.61 1.32 -2.53
N ALA A 29 27.64 0.51 -2.24
CA ALA A 29 27.49 -0.65 -1.35
C ALA A 29 27.17 -0.24 0.10
N GLN A 30 27.83 0.82 0.60
CA GLN A 30 27.55 1.38 1.92
C GLN A 30 26.13 1.94 2.00
N GLU A 31 25.66 2.67 1.00
CA GLU A 31 24.28 3.17 0.94
C GLU A 31 23.26 2.03 0.91
N ALA A 32 23.52 0.97 0.14
CA ALA A 32 22.68 -0.23 0.14
C ALA A 32 22.62 -0.89 1.53
N SER A 33 23.77 -1.00 2.20
CA SER A 33 23.84 -1.52 3.58
C SER A 33 23.12 -0.63 4.59
N ARG A 34 23.25 0.71 4.46
CA ARG A 34 22.58 1.70 5.31
C ARG A 34 21.06 1.63 5.13
N ASN A 35 20.59 1.53 3.90
CA ASN A 35 19.16 1.36 3.58
C ASN A 35 18.59 0.05 4.11
N LYS A 36 19.40 -1.01 4.18
CA LYS A 36 18.99 -2.28 4.81
C LYS A 36 18.92 -2.15 6.33
N SER A 37 19.92 -1.52 6.95
CA SER A 37 20.00 -1.35 8.41
C SER A 37 18.92 -0.40 8.96
N SER A 38 18.59 0.68 8.26
CA SER A 38 17.56 1.64 8.69
C SER A 38 16.18 1.00 8.84
N ARG A 39 15.84 0.05 7.95
CA ARG A 39 14.58 -0.71 8.03
C ARG A 39 14.52 -1.64 9.26
N SER A 40 15.65 -2.24 9.63
CA SER A 40 15.77 -3.08 10.83
C SER A 40 15.76 -2.24 12.12
N ALA A 41 16.51 -1.14 12.12
CA ALA A 41 16.65 -0.22 13.26
C ALA A 41 15.30 0.33 13.73
N THR A 42 14.38 0.65 12.82
CA THR A 42 13.03 1.14 13.18
C THR A 42 12.20 0.10 13.95
N SER A 43 12.34 -1.19 13.65
CA SER A 43 11.62 -2.26 14.35
C SER A 43 12.17 -2.48 15.76
N SER A 44 13.50 -2.56 15.88
CA SER A 44 14.18 -2.66 17.18
C SER A 44 13.91 -1.43 18.04
N SER A 45 13.92 -0.22 17.47
CA SER A 45 13.59 1.03 18.15
C SER A 45 12.22 0.99 18.83
N ARG A 46 11.16 0.49 18.15
CA ARG A 46 9.84 0.36 18.79
C ARG A 46 9.83 -0.61 19.97
N LYS A 47 10.61 -1.70 19.89
CA LYS A 47 10.73 -2.68 20.97
C LYS A 47 11.48 -2.10 22.16
N PHE A 48 12.57 -1.38 21.90
CA PHE A 48 13.34 -0.67 22.93
C PHE A 48 12.49 0.40 23.62
N LEU A 49 11.80 1.26 22.86
CA LEU A 49 10.90 2.28 23.44
C LEU A 49 9.76 1.67 24.26
N LYS A 50 9.25 0.48 23.86
CA LYS A 50 8.25 -0.23 24.66
C LYS A 50 8.85 -0.78 25.95
N ALA A 51 10.06 -1.35 25.88
CA ALA A 51 10.76 -1.89 27.04
C ALA A 51 11.12 -0.78 28.04
N GLU A 52 11.65 0.34 27.55
CA GLU A 52 11.93 1.56 28.32
C GLU A 52 10.67 2.05 29.04
N ARG A 53 9.55 2.21 28.30
CA ARG A 53 8.28 2.60 28.91
C ARG A 53 7.81 1.66 30.02
N ILE A 54 8.00 0.35 29.86
CA ILE A 54 7.61 -0.64 30.87
C ILE A 54 8.52 -0.53 32.11
N LEU A 55 9.82 -0.28 31.92
CA LEU A 55 10.76 -0.07 33.02
C LEU A 55 10.42 1.22 33.79
N ASP A 56 10.15 2.32 33.07
CA ASP A 56 9.74 3.58 33.67
C ASP A 56 8.44 3.44 34.47
N GLU A 57 7.45 2.72 33.94
CA GLU A 57 6.20 2.43 34.64
C GLU A 57 6.42 1.61 35.92
N ARG A 58 7.31 0.61 35.86
CA ARG A 58 7.69 -0.18 37.04
C ARG A 58 8.37 0.68 38.11
N ASP A 59 9.28 1.55 37.70
CA ASP A 59 10.02 2.40 38.62
C ASP A 59 9.13 3.50 39.23
N GLN A 60 8.15 4.03 38.47
CA GLN A 60 7.10 4.93 38.97
C GLN A 60 6.23 4.25 40.04
N LEU A 61 5.79 3.01 39.78
CA LEU A 61 5.03 2.23 40.75
C LEU A 61 5.85 1.93 42.02
N SER A 62 7.15 1.63 41.87
CA SER A 62 8.05 1.42 43.01
C SER A 62 8.26 2.68 43.86
N ARG A 63 8.11 3.87 43.26
CA ARG A 63 8.14 5.16 43.96
C ARG A 63 6.79 5.55 44.58
N GLY A 64 5.73 4.80 44.29
CA GLY A 64 4.36 5.10 44.72
C GLY A 64 3.68 6.19 43.88
N GLU A 65 4.19 6.51 42.69
CA GLU A 65 3.58 7.43 41.74
C GLU A 65 2.53 6.70 40.88
N ASP A 66 1.42 7.35 40.53
CA ASP A 66 0.43 6.82 39.59
C ASP A 66 0.89 7.05 38.13
N PRO A 67 1.22 5.99 37.36
CA PRO A 67 1.71 6.13 35.98
C PRO A 67 0.68 6.77 35.04
N SER A 68 -0.62 6.58 35.32
CA SER A 68 -1.70 7.13 34.50
C SER A 68 -1.73 8.65 34.61
N ARG A 69 -1.52 9.16 35.83
CA ARG A 69 -1.43 10.60 36.09
C ARG A 69 -0.24 11.20 35.34
N ALA A 70 0.97 10.65 35.50
CA ALA A 70 2.17 11.14 34.81
C ALA A 70 2.02 11.15 33.28
N ARG A 71 1.40 10.11 32.72
CA ARG A 71 1.10 10.05 31.28
C ARG A 71 0.11 11.11 30.82
N ASN A 72 -0.93 11.38 31.60
CA ASN A 72 -1.92 12.40 31.27
C ASN A 72 -1.31 13.81 31.28
N TRP A 73 -0.35 14.09 32.17
CA TRP A 73 0.41 15.35 32.17
C TRP A 73 1.29 15.52 30.93
N ALA A 74 1.86 14.43 30.41
CA ALA A 74 2.70 14.47 29.21
C ALA A 74 1.89 14.54 27.90
N TYR A 75 0.57 14.37 27.95
CA TYR A 75 -0.28 14.35 26.76
C TYR A 75 -0.51 15.78 26.23
N SER A 76 0.09 16.11 25.09
CA SER A 76 -0.05 17.43 24.46
C SER A 76 -1.32 17.52 23.60
N ILE A 77 -1.75 18.75 23.30
CA ILE A 77 -2.85 19.05 22.37
C ILE A 77 -2.54 18.46 20.99
N GLU A 78 -1.29 18.55 20.52
CA GLU A 78 -0.88 17.97 19.23
C GLU A 78 -1.06 16.44 19.19
N ASP A 79 -0.79 15.76 20.30
CA ASP A 79 -1.00 14.31 20.40
C ASP A 79 -2.49 13.96 20.39
N ALA A 80 -3.32 14.79 21.03
CA ALA A 80 -4.78 14.68 20.95
C ALA A 80 -5.30 14.86 19.52
N GLU A 81 -4.81 15.86 18.79
CA GLU A 81 -5.17 16.10 17.39
C GLU A 81 -4.76 14.93 16.48
N ARG A 82 -3.52 14.44 16.60
CA ARG A 82 -3.05 13.26 15.85
C ARG A 82 -3.87 12.01 16.17
N TRP A 83 -4.28 11.85 17.43
CA TRP A 83 -5.15 10.76 17.84
C TRP A 83 -6.55 10.88 17.23
N ASN A 84 -7.13 12.08 17.24
CA ASN A 84 -8.42 12.37 16.64
C ASN A 84 -8.39 12.17 15.12
N GLU A 85 -7.36 12.67 14.43
CA GLU A 85 -7.15 12.46 13.00
C GLU A 85 -7.06 10.95 12.69
N LYS A 86 -6.36 10.19 13.53
CA LYS A 86 -6.27 8.72 13.40
C LYS A 86 -7.62 8.05 13.59
N LEU A 87 -8.43 8.49 14.56
CA LEU A 87 -9.79 7.97 14.77
C LEU A 87 -10.70 8.31 13.58
N GLN A 88 -10.68 9.54 13.08
CA GLN A 88 -11.41 9.96 11.88
C GLN A 88 -10.99 9.14 10.67
N SER A 89 -9.68 8.97 10.46
CA SER A 89 -9.10 8.12 9.42
C SER A 89 -9.58 6.66 9.52
N LYS A 90 -9.78 6.14 10.74
CA LYS A 90 -10.32 4.79 10.95
C LYS A 90 -11.82 4.74 10.65
N GLU A 91 -12.58 5.75 11.05
CA GLU A 91 -14.03 5.83 10.80
C GLU A 91 -14.33 5.95 9.30
N VAL A 92 -13.55 6.74 8.56
CA VAL A 92 -13.65 6.83 7.10
C VAL A 92 -13.38 5.47 6.43
N ARG A 93 -12.46 4.68 6.98
CA ARG A 93 -12.10 3.35 6.47
C ARG A 93 -13.02 2.23 6.98
N ARG A 94 -13.83 2.49 8.01
CA ARG A 94 -14.75 1.52 8.57
C ARG A 94 -15.77 1.15 7.50
N ASP A 95 -16.06 -0.15 7.39
CA ASP A 95 -17.13 -0.61 6.52
C ASP A 95 -18.48 -0.15 7.08
N LYS A 96 -19.18 0.69 6.32
CA LYS A 96 -20.50 1.23 6.65
C LYS A 96 -21.63 0.31 6.20
N GLY A 97 -21.30 -0.79 5.53
CA GLY A 97 -22.25 -1.73 4.96
C GLY A 97 -22.52 -1.45 3.48
N ASP A 98 -23.54 -2.12 2.96
CA ASP A 98 -23.94 -2.05 1.56
C ASP A 98 -24.86 -0.82 1.36
N GLU A 99 -24.24 0.34 1.14
CA GLU A 99 -24.94 1.60 0.83
C GLU A 99 -25.35 1.65 -0.66
N ASP A 100 -24.36 1.59 -1.55
CA ASP A 100 -24.55 1.65 -3.01
C ASP A 100 -23.54 0.75 -3.74
N ALA A 101 -23.95 0.26 -4.91
CA ALA A 101 -23.12 -0.57 -5.78
C ALA A 101 -21.89 0.19 -6.31
N GLN A 102 -22.04 1.48 -6.65
CA GLN A 102 -20.90 2.29 -7.12
C GLN A 102 -19.90 2.55 -5.99
N SER A 103 -20.39 2.94 -4.81
CA SER A 103 -19.55 3.12 -3.62
C SER A 103 -18.77 1.83 -3.28
N THR A 104 -19.43 0.66 -3.35
CA THR A 104 -18.77 -0.63 -3.13
C THR A 104 -17.71 -0.93 -4.20
N ALA A 105 -17.99 -0.62 -5.47
CA ALA A 105 -17.04 -0.79 -6.57
C ALA A 105 -15.82 0.14 -6.43
N GLU A 106 -16.05 1.41 -6.06
CA GLU A 106 -15.00 2.41 -5.81
C GLU A 106 -14.09 1.98 -4.66
N ARG A 107 -14.66 1.53 -3.53
CA ARG A 107 -13.88 0.98 -2.40
C ARG A 107 -13.01 -0.19 -2.84
N GLY A 108 -13.56 -1.11 -3.63
CA GLY A 108 -12.83 -2.24 -4.18
C GLY A 108 -11.71 -1.81 -5.15
N TYR A 109 -11.95 -0.80 -5.97
CA TYR A 109 -10.98 -0.24 -6.90
C TYR A 109 -9.82 0.47 -6.17
N ASN A 110 -10.13 1.35 -5.22
CA ASN A 110 -9.14 2.06 -4.41
C ASN A 110 -8.25 1.10 -3.62
N ARG A 111 -8.82 0.00 -3.10
CA ARG A 111 -8.04 -1.08 -2.48
C ARG A 111 -7.03 -1.68 -3.46
N LYS A 112 -7.48 -2.06 -4.66
CA LYS A 112 -6.62 -2.66 -5.69
C LYS A 112 -5.50 -1.71 -6.11
N ILE A 113 -5.79 -0.43 -6.34
CA ILE A 113 -4.75 0.57 -6.67
C ILE A 113 -3.69 0.65 -5.56
N LYS A 114 -4.12 0.64 -4.30
CA LYS A 114 -3.21 0.71 -3.16
C LYS A 114 -2.30 -0.51 -3.08
N ASP A 115 -2.81 -1.69 -3.43
CA ASP A 115 -2.06 -2.94 -3.37
C ASP A 115 -1.16 -3.14 -4.61
N MET A 116 -1.47 -2.48 -5.73
CA MET A 116 -0.65 -2.48 -6.93
C MET A 116 0.70 -1.80 -6.70
N LYS A 117 1.78 -2.48 -7.09
CA LYS A 117 3.15 -1.96 -7.03
C LYS A 117 3.72 -1.82 -8.44
N PRO A 118 3.75 -0.59 -9.02
CA PRO A 118 4.25 -0.38 -10.36
C PRO A 118 5.75 -0.68 -10.49
N ASP A 119 6.16 -1.33 -11.57
CA ASP A 119 7.57 -1.46 -11.94
C ASP A 119 8.04 -0.21 -12.70
N LEU A 120 8.71 0.69 -11.98
CA LEU A 120 9.22 1.94 -12.54
C LEU A 120 10.36 1.72 -13.55
N ASN A 121 11.13 0.65 -13.41
CA ASN A 121 12.26 0.38 -14.31
C ASN A 121 11.77 -0.21 -15.62
N GLY A 122 10.85 -1.18 -15.54
CA GLY A 122 10.15 -1.70 -16.71
C GLY A 122 9.44 -0.58 -17.49
N TYR A 123 8.75 0.31 -16.79
CA TYR A 123 8.11 1.48 -17.39
C TYR A 123 9.12 2.40 -18.09
N ARG A 124 10.25 2.75 -17.44
CA ARG A 124 11.31 3.58 -18.07
C ARG A 124 11.88 2.93 -19.32
N LYS A 125 12.18 1.63 -19.28
CA LYS A 125 12.71 0.89 -20.43
C LYS A 125 11.71 0.85 -21.60
N ALA A 126 10.43 0.56 -21.31
CA ALA A 126 9.37 0.58 -22.32
C ALA A 126 9.21 1.99 -22.91
N LYS A 127 9.26 3.02 -22.06
CA LYS A 127 9.21 4.42 -22.47
C LYS A 127 10.39 4.82 -23.37
N GLU A 128 11.60 4.38 -23.06
CA GLU A 128 12.79 4.63 -23.88
C GLU A 128 12.73 3.90 -25.24
N ALA A 129 12.23 2.66 -25.25
CA ALA A 129 12.05 1.88 -26.47
C ALA A 129 11.00 2.51 -27.40
N ASP A 130 9.87 2.94 -26.86
CA ASP A 130 8.81 3.63 -27.59
C ASP A 130 9.29 4.97 -28.17
N LEU A 131 10.20 5.66 -27.45
CA LEU A 131 10.85 6.88 -27.92
C LEU A 131 11.86 6.67 -29.05
N GLY A 132 12.25 5.43 -29.37
CA GLY A 132 13.23 5.13 -30.41
C GLY A 132 14.63 5.75 -30.19
N VAL A 133 14.90 6.30 -29.00
CA VAL A 133 16.20 6.91 -28.68
C VAL A 133 17.14 5.82 -28.17
N GLY A 134 17.71 5.05 -29.09
CA GLY A 134 18.86 4.21 -28.79
C GLY A 134 20.03 5.08 -28.35
N SER A 135 20.54 4.86 -27.12
CA SER A 135 21.86 5.24 -26.57
C SER A 135 22.68 6.37 -27.25
N ALA A 136 22.05 7.48 -27.63
CA ALA A 136 22.72 8.57 -28.35
C ALA A 136 21.97 9.90 -28.18
N SER A 137 21.74 10.34 -26.94
CA SER A 137 21.68 11.77 -26.59
C SER A 137 21.51 11.90 -25.08
N SER A 138 22.62 11.88 -24.37
CA SER A 138 22.66 12.19 -22.94
C SER A 138 22.85 13.68 -22.67
N SER A 139 22.52 14.59 -23.59
CA SER A 139 22.86 16.02 -23.38
C SER A 139 22.02 17.09 -24.07
N SER A 140 20.83 16.80 -24.61
CA SER A 140 19.93 17.88 -25.06
C SER A 140 18.51 17.72 -24.53
N SER A 141 18.09 18.70 -23.72
CA SER A 141 16.79 18.76 -23.03
C SER A 141 15.59 19.01 -23.95
N GLY A 142 15.76 18.94 -25.28
CA GLY A 142 14.70 19.18 -26.26
C GLY A 142 14.78 18.19 -27.41
N ALA A 143 13.73 17.40 -27.59
CA ALA A 143 13.54 16.63 -28.81
C ALA A 143 12.88 17.55 -29.85
N LEU A 144 13.55 17.82 -30.97
CA LEU A 144 12.98 18.60 -32.07
C LEU A 144 12.04 17.69 -32.87
N ILE A 145 10.74 18.00 -32.86
CA ILE A 145 9.75 17.29 -33.69
C ILE A 145 9.53 18.12 -34.96
N ARG A 146 9.77 17.50 -36.11
CA ARG A 146 9.36 18.05 -37.41
C ARG A 146 7.88 17.72 -37.61
N THR A 147 7.04 18.74 -37.66
CA THR A 147 5.64 18.57 -38.08
C THR A 147 5.59 18.42 -39.61
N ALA A 148 4.57 17.73 -40.14
CA ALA A 148 4.39 17.52 -41.58
C ALA A 148 4.31 18.83 -42.40
N SER A 149 4.03 19.96 -41.73
CA SER A 149 4.00 21.31 -42.31
C SER A 149 5.38 21.99 -42.41
N GLY A 150 6.48 21.31 -42.08
CA GLY A 150 7.83 21.88 -42.15
C GLY A 150 8.18 22.84 -41.00
N SER A 151 7.24 23.16 -40.12
CA SER A 151 7.49 23.93 -38.90
C SER A 151 8.05 23.01 -37.81
N SER A 152 9.26 23.33 -37.33
CA SER A 152 9.91 22.62 -36.22
C SER A 152 9.47 23.27 -34.91
N GLN A 153 8.56 22.65 -34.17
CA GLN A 153 8.22 23.10 -32.82
C GLN A 153 9.07 22.35 -31.79
N MET A 154 9.67 23.11 -30.87
CA MET A 154 10.36 22.54 -29.71
C MET A 154 9.32 22.05 -28.70
N ALA A 155 8.91 20.80 -28.81
CA ALA A 155 8.09 20.16 -27.79
C ALA A 155 8.99 19.67 -26.63
N ARG A 156 8.58 19.91 -25.39
CA ARG A 156 9.24 19.28 -24.24
C ARG A 156 9.05 17.76 -24.38
N ARG A 157 10.12 16.98 -24.17
CA ARG A 157 10.11 15.51 -24.33
C ARG A 157 8.99 14.80 -23.54
N GLY A 158 8.44 15.44 -22.51
CA GLY A 158 7.30 14.95 -21.72
C GLY A 158 5.92 15.17 -22.34
N ASP A 159 5.73 16.20 -23.17
CA ASP A 159 4.41 16.60 -23.70
C ASP A 159 4.04 15.86 -24.99
N VAL A 160 5.01 15.21 -25.63
CA VAL A 160 4.87 14.46 -26.90
C VAL A 160 4.09 13.15 -26.72
N GLN A 161 3.95 12.67 -25.48
CA GLN A 161 3.66 11.26 -25.20
C GLN A 161 2.43 11.01 -24.35
N ILE A 162 1.62 12.03 -24.03
CA ILE A 162 0.28 11.74 -23.53
C ILE A 162 -0.54 11.46 -24.79
N PRO A 163 -0.86 10.19 -25.13
CA PRO A 163 -1.70 9.92 -26.28
C PRO A 163 -3.02 10.65 -26.04
N THR A 164 -3.23 11.71 -26.80
CA THR A 164 -4.54 12.35 -26.87
C THR A 164 -5.45 11.40 -27.65
N SER A 165 -6.76 11.56 -27.52
CA SER A 165 -7.76 10.67 -28.14
C SER A 165 -7.55 10.44 -29.65
N GLN A 166 -6.77 11.28 -30.32
CA GLN A 166 -6.49 11.24 -31.75
C GLN A 166 -5.14 10.60 -32.16
N SER A 167 -4.23 10.27 -31.22
CA SER A 167 -2.94 9.63 -31.54
C SER A 167 -2.72 8.27 -30.84
N LEU A 168 -3.80 7.61 -30.43
CA LEU A 168 -3.73 6.38 -29.64
C LEU A 168 -3.36 5.17 -30.53
N SER A 169 -2.12 4.70 -30.43
CA SER A 169 -1.74 3.38 -30.93
C SER A 169 -2.38 2.30 -30.04
N TYR A 170 -3.52 1.77 -30.49
CA TYR A 170 -4.30 0.74 -29.79
C TYR A 170 -4.24 -0.59 -30.54
N GLY A 171 -4.20 -1.71 -29.80
CA GLY A 171 -4.26 -3.07 -30.38
C GLY A 171 -2.92 -3.67 -30.84
N THR A 172 -1.82 -2.91 -30.80
CA THR A 172 -0.47 -3.39 -31.17
C THR A 172 0.31 -3.96 -29.98
N HIS A 173 -0.10 -3.67 -28.75
CA HIS A 173 0.59 -4.11 -27.53
C HIS A 173 0.37 -5.60 -27.25
N LYS A 174 1.46 -6.38 -27.31
CA LYS A 174 1.50 -7.77 -26.87
C LYS A 174 2.19 -7.84 -25.50
N PRO A 175 1.46 -8.05 -24.39
CA PRO A 175 2.07 -8.12 -23.07
C PRO A 175 3.02 -9.32 -22.97
N ASN A 176 4.04 -9.20 -22.10
CA ASN A 176 4.88 -10.32 -21.74
C ASN A 176 4.09 -11.36 -20.92
N GLU A 177 4.49 -12.63 -20.99
CA GLU A 177 3.90 -13.74 -20.22
C GLU A 177 3.93 -13.45 -18.71
N GLU A 178 5.05 -12.92 -18.19
CA GLU A 178 5.15 -12.51 -16.79
C GLU A 178 4.12 -11.44 -16.38
N ALA A 179 3.70 -10.58 -17.30
CA ALA A 179 2.69 -9.57 -17.04
C ALA A 179 1.29 -10.20 -16.98
N LEU A 180 1.04 -11.21 -17.81
CA LEU A 180 -0.19 -12.01 -17.77
C LEU A 180 -0.30 -12.78 -16.44
N ASP A 181 0.79 -13.42 -16.01
CA ASP A 181 0.83 -14.17 -14.73
C ASP A 181 0.55 -13.27 -13.52
N LYS A 182 1.07 -12.04 -13.52
CA LYS A 182 0.77 -11.04 -12.48
C LYS A 182 -0.72 -10.70 -12.43
N VAL A 183 -1.37 -10.58 -13.59
CA VAL A 183 -2.83 -10.31 -13.65
C VAL A 183 -3.61 -11.53 -13.17
N ILE A 184 -3.26 -12.73 -13.62
CA ILE A 184 -3.94 -13.97 -13.23
C ILE A 184 -3.82 -14.21 -11.72
N SER A 185 -2.61 -14.08 -11.16
CA SER A 185 -2.39 -14.21 -9.72
C SER A 185 -3.19 -13.19 -8.91
N HIS A 186 -3.24 -11.93 -9.36
CA HIS A 186 -4.08 -10.91 -8.74
C HIS A 186 -5.58 -11.24 -8.84
N MET A 187 -6.06 -11.76 -9.98
CA MET A 187 -7.45 -12.21 -10.14
C MET A 187 -7.81 -13.36 -9.20
N ASN A 188 -6.90 -14.31 -9.00
CA ASN A 188 -7.10 -15.41 -8.07
C ASN A 188 -7.21 -14.90 -6.62
N VAL A 189 -6.33 -13.98 -6.22
CA VAL A 189 -6.42 -13.32 -4.90
C VAL A 189 -7.76 -12.60 -4.74
N GLU A 190 -8.21 -11.86 -5.75
CA GLU A 190 -9.53 -11.20 -5.74
C GLU A 190 -10.69 -12.19 -5.65
N SER A 191 -10.59 -13.35 -6.30
CA SER A 191 -11.56 -14.44 -6.16
C SER A 191 -11.65 -14.93 -4.71
N THR A 192 -10.52 -15.10 -4.03
CA THR A 192 -10.51 -15.49 -2.61
C THR A 192 -11.14 -14.41 -1.71
N PHE A 193 -10.91 -13.13 -1.98
CA PHE A 193 -11.53 -12.03 -1.23
C PHE A 193 -13.05 -12.03 -1.39
N LYS A 194 -13.55 -12.29 -2.60
CA LYS A 194 -14.99 -12.41 -2.87
C LYS A 194 -15.61 -13.60 -2.14
N ALA A 195 -14.97 -14.77 -2.19
CA ALA A 195 -15.43 -15.97 -1.49
C ALA A 195 -15.49 -15.76 0.03
N ASN A 196 -14.51 -15.04 0.59
CA ASN A 196 -14.42 -14.77 2.03
C ASN A 196 -15.26 -13.58 2.51
N ARG A 197 -16.00 -12.88 1.63
CA ARG A 197 -16.86 -11.73 2.03
C ARG A 197 -17.98 -12.16 2.97
N SER A 198 -18.57 -13.34 2.72
CA SER A 198 -19.59 -13.93 3.60
C SER A 198 -18.94 -14.96 4.53
N ARG A 199 -18.64 -14.55 5.76
CA ARG A 199 -18.03 -15.43 6.77
C ARG A 199 -19.13 -16.27 7.43
N LYS A 200 -18.93 -17.59 7.47
CA LYS A 200 -19.78 -18.50 8.25
C LYS A 200 -19.63 -18.18 9.73
N ARG A 201 -20.75 -18.07 10.44
CA ARG A 201 -20.77 -17.95 11.91
C ARG A 201 -20.75 -19.35 12.49
N ALA A 202 -19.94 -19.58 13.51
CA ALA A 202 -19.98 -20.83 14.26
C ALA A 202 -21.36 -20.99 14.90
N GLU A 203 -21.86 -22.22 14.89
CA GLU A 203 -23.12 -22.57 15.53
C GLU A 203 -22.84 -22.88 17.00
N ASP A 204 -23.68 -22.34 17.87
CA ASP A 204 -23.62 -22.63 19.30
C ASP A 204 -24.31 -23.99 19.54
N PRO A 205 -23.60 -25.01 20.08
CA PRO A 205 -24.18 -26.33 20.29
C PRO A 205 -25.28 -26.33 21.37
N ASP A 206 -25.30 -25.35 22.27
CA ASP A 206 -26.25 -25.27 23.38
C ASP A 206 -27.48 -24.42 23.03
N ALA A 207 -27.51 -23.82 21.83
CA ALA A 207 -28.64 -23.02 21.39
C ALA A 207 -29.86 -23.89 21.05
N GLU A 208 -31.05 -23.44 21.45
CA GLU A 208 -32.32 -24.11 21.14
C GLU A 208 -32.54 -24.26 19.63
N VAL A 209 -32.73 -25.50 19.19
CA VAL A 209 -32.95 -25.83 17.77
C VAL A 209 -34.41 -25.58 17.41
N ASN A 210 -34.66 -24.46 16.74
CA ASN A 210 -36.00 -24.06 16.26
C ASN A 210 -36.29 -24.43 14.80
N TYR A 211 -35.49 -25.30 14.18
CA TYR A 211 -35.59 -25.64 12.76
C TYR A 211 -35.50 -27.15 12.54
N ILE A 212 -36.15 -27.63 11.46
CA ILE A 212 -36.13 -29.04 11.05
C ILE A 212 -35.10 -29.28 9.93
N ASN A 213 -34.97 -28.34 8.99
CA ASN A 213 -34.02 -28.42 7.87
C ASN A 213 -33.15 -27.15 7.76
N ASN A 214 -32.11 -27.20 6.92
CA ASN A 214 -31.19 -26.06 6.74
C ASN A 214 -31.88 -24.84 6.11
N GLU A 215 -32.87 -25.04 5.25
CA GLU A 215 -33.61 -23.94 4.61
C GLU A 215 -34.48 -23.19 5.63
N ASN A 216 -35.19 -23.92 6.49
CA ASN A 216 -35.95 -23.40 7.62
C ASN A 216 -35.03 -22.68 8.60
N LYS A 217 -33.81 -23.19 8.86
CA LYS A 217 -32.81 -22.45 9.64
C LYS A 217 -32.48 -21.08 9.03
N HIS A 218 -32.28 -21.02 7.71
CA HIS A 218 -31.98 -19.76 7.03
C HIS A 218 -33.19 -18.82 7.05
N PHE A 219 -34.39 -19.37 6.89
CA PHE A 219 -35.65 -18.64 6.98
C PHE A 219 -35.87 -18.07 8.39
N ASN A 220 -35.77 -18.88 9.44
CA ASN A 220 -35.87 -18.44 10.84
C ASN A 220 -34.81 -17.37 11.16
N ASN A 221 -33.58 -17.54 10.70
CA ASN A 221 -32.55 -16.50 10.83
C ASN A 221 -32.88 -15.21 10.09
N LYS A 222 -33.60 -15.28 8.96
CA LYS A 222 -34.08 -14.10 8.24
C LYS A 222 -35.17 -13.40 9.05
N ILE A 223 -36.19 -14.13 9.51
CA ILE A 223 -37.25 -13.58 10.38
C ILE A 223 -36.65 -12.93 11.62
N ARG A 224 -35.69 -13.61 12.25
CA ARG A 224 -34.97 -13.13 13.43
C ARG A 224 -34.34 -11.74 13.22
N ARG A 225 -33.73 -11.49 12.05
CA ARG A 225 -33.10 -10.20 11.75
C ARG A 225 -34.08 -9.03 11.65
N PHE A 226 -35.33 -9.28 11.27
CA PHE A 226 -36.33 -8.22 11.05
C PHE A 226 -37.29 -8.05 12.23
N TYR A 227 -37.67 -9.13 12.90
CA TYR A 227 -38.76 -9.12 13.88
C TYR A 227 -38.30 -9.26 15.33
N ASP A 228 -37.03 -9.58 15.61
CA ASP A 228 -36.54 -9.76 16.98
C ASP A 228 -36.70 -8.51 17.84
N GLU A 229 -36.47 -7.34 17.24
CA GLU A 229 -36.62 -6.08 17.95
C GLU A 229 -38.07 -5.88 18.43
N SER A 230 -39.05 -6.23 17.60
CA SER A 230 -40.48 -6.07 17.91
C SER A 230 -41.07 -7.21 18.74
N THR A 231 -40.52 -8.43 18.64
CA THR A 231 -41.07 -9.63 19.29
C THR A 231 -40.33 -10.04 20.55
N ARG A 232 -39.39 -9.21 21.03
CA ARG A 232 -38.58 -9.48 22.22
C ARG A 232 -39.43 -9.77 23.46
N THR A 233 -40.46 -8.96 23.71
CA THR A 233 -41.35 -9.14 24.87
C THR A 233 -42.13 -10.44 24.81
N ILE A 234 -42.62 -10.81 23.63
CA ILE A 234 -43.35 -12.07 23.40
C ILE A 234 -42.43 -13.27 23.67
N ARG A 235 -41.18 -13.21 23.20
CA ARG A 235 -40.18 -14.25 23.45
C ARG A 235 -39.86 -14.38 24.94
N GLU A 236 -39.58 -13.28 25.60
CA GLU A 236 -39.29 -13.31 27.04
C GLU A 236 -40.50 -13.83 27.85
N ASN A 237 -41.73 -13.53 27.44
CA ASN A 237 -42.93 -14.07 28.08
C ASN A 237 -43.09 -15.57 27.85
N LEU A 238 -42.75 -16.07 26.66
CA LEU A 238 -42.71 -17.50 26.37
C LEU A 238 -41.66 -18.22 27.23
N GLU A 239 -40.45 -17.65 27.33
CA GLU A 239 -39.37 -18.16 28.18
C GLU A 239 -39.72 -18.13 29.68
N ARG A 240 -40.53 -17.14 30.10
CA ARG A 240 -41.04 -17.01 31.48
C ARG A 240 -42.31 -17.83 31.77
N GLY A 241 -42.83 -18.61 30.80
CA GLY A 241 -43.97 -19.50 31.03
C GLY A 241 -45.35 -18.87 30.80
N THR A 242 -45.51 -18.04 29.76
CA THR A 242 -46.80 -17.50 29.27
C THR A 242 -47.69 -16.83 30.34
N ALA A 243 -47.07 -16.20 31.34
CA ALA A 243 -47.80 -15.33 32.25
C ALA A 243 -48.08 -13.99 31.53
N LEU A 244 -49.34 -13.74 31.22
CA LEU A 244 -49.86 -12.42 30.78
C LEU A 244 -49.86 -11.44 31.95
#